data_AF-A0A7Y3KLF2-F1
#
_entry.id   AF-A0A7Y3KLF2-F1
#
_cell.length_a   1.000
_cell.length_b   1.000
_cell.length_c   1.000
_cell.angle_alpha   90.00
_cell.angle_beta   90.00
_cell.angle_gamma   90.00
#
_symmetry.space_group_name_H-M   'P 1'
#
loop_
_entity.id
_entity.type
_entity.pdbx_description
1 polymer ?
#
loop_
_entity_poly.entity_id
_entity_poly.type
_entity_poly.pdbx_seq_one_letter_code
_entity_poly.pdbx_strand_id
1 'polypeptide(L)'
;MLFLTIAAMLVGAWNVINGILHDIFVLRSEFGKEFNRELLRLLMDGHILITCGVIQIACFTGIRENSHWAYMITGITCLSLLVYCAMIWKFLKSFATLILNAVLLITLAVVFFN
;
A
#
# COMPACT_ATOMS: atom_id res chain seq x y z
N MET A 1 4.77 1.75 -20.69
CA MET A 1 3.95 2.61 -19.80
C MET A 1 2.62 1.98 -19.42
N LEU A 2 1.76 1.56 -20.37
CA LEU A 2 0.46 0.93 -20.05
C LEU A 2 0.58 -0.21 -19.01
N PHE A 3 1.58 -1.08 -19.16
CA PHE A 3 1.87 -2.15 -18.19
C PHE A 3 2.14 -1.63 -16.78
N LEU A 4 2.97 -0.60 -16.64
CA LEU A 4 3.33 0.01 -15.35
C LEU A 4 2.12 0.68 -14.71
N THR A 5 1.30 1.37 -15.51
CA THR A 5 0.08 2.02 -15.03
C THR A 5 -0.93 1.00 -14.51
N ILE A 6 -1.11 -0.11 -15.23
CA ILE A 6 -1.98 -1.22 -14.80
C ILE A 6 -1.41 -1.89 -13.55
N ALA A 7 -0.10 -2.13 -13.49
CA ALA A 7 0.55 -2.71 -12.32
C ALA A 7 0.39 -1.82 -11.07
N ALA A 8 0.61 -0.51 -11.19
CA ALA A 8 0.41 0.44 -10.09
C ALA A 8 -1.05 0.46 -9.60
N MET A 9 -2.01 0.39 -10.54
CA MET A 9 -3.44 0.32 -10.19
C MET A 9 -3.80 -0.98 -9.47
N LEU A 10 -3.31 -2.12 -9.95
CA LEU A 10 -3.57 -3.43 -9.34
C LEU A 10 -2.94 -3.55 -7.95
N VAL A 11 -1.71 -3.07 -7.78
CA VAL A 11 -1.03 -3.04 -6.47
C VAL A 11 -1.74 -2.09 -5.51
N GLY A 12 -2.14 -0.90 -5.97
CA GLY A 12 -2.93 0.03 -5.18
C GLY A 12 -4.27 -0.56 -4.74
N ALA A 13 -5.01 -1.18 -5.67
CA ALA A 13 -6.27 -1.85 -5.38
C ALA A 13 -6.09 -3.01 -4.38
N TRP A 14 -5.03 -3.80 -4.54
CA TRP A 14 -4.68 -4.87 -3.61
C TRP A 14 -4.40 -4.34 -2.19
N ASN A 15 -3.67 -3.23 -2.06
CA ASN A 15 -3.39 -2.60 -0.78
C ASN A 15 -4.68 -2.07 -0.12
N VAL A 16 -5.58 -1.44 -0.89
CA VAL A 16 -6.88 -0.97 -0.40
C VAL A 16 -7.76 -2.13 0.08
N ILE A 17 -7.92 -3.17 -0.74
CA ILE A 17 -8.73 -4.33 -0.38
C ILE A 17 -8.20 -5.00 0.88
N ASN A 18 -6.88 -5.18 1.00
CA ASN A 18 -6.28 -5.78 2.20
C ASN A 18 -6.41 -4.90 3.43
N GLY A 19 -6.26 -3.58 3.30
CA GLY A 19 -6.47 -2.66 4.41
C GLY A 19 -7.92 -2.69 4.93
N ILE A 20 -8.90 -2.70 4.02
CA ILE A 20 -10.32 -2.83 4.38
C ILE A 20 -10.58 -4.19 5.04
N LEU A 21 -10.08 -5.27 4.45
CA LEU A 21 -10.25 -6.62 4.98
C LEU A 21 -9.63 -6.73 6.38
N HIS A 22 -8.43 -6.18 6.57
CA HIS A 22 -7.74 -6.10 7.85
C HIS A 22 -8.60 -5.39 8.90
N ASP A 23 -9.11 -4.20 8.59
CA ASP A 23 -9.94 -3.44 9.53
C ASP A 23 -11.22 -4.19 9.92
N ILE A 24 -11.86 -4.87 8.96
CA ILE A 24 -13.03 -5.73 9.23
C ILE A 24 -12.66 -6.89 10.15
N PHE A 25 -11.52 -7.56 9.92
CA PHE A 25 -11.06 -8.67 10.76
C PHE A 25 -10.73 -8.20 12.18
N VAL A 26 -10.05 -7.08 12.33
CA VAL A 26 -9.71 -6.49 13.63
C VAL A 26 -10.97 -6.10 14.40
N LEU A 27 -11.92 -5.40 13.76
CA LEU A 27 -13.20 -5.05 14.37
C LEU A 27 -14.02 -6.28 14.76
N ARG A 28 -13.96 -7.35 13.97
CA ARG A 28 -14.65 -8.60 14.27
C ARG A 28 -13.99 -9.38 15.41
N SER A 29 -12.66 -9.39 15.51
CA SER A 29 -11.93 -10.09 16.59
C SER A 29 -12.02 -9.38 17.94
N GLU A 30 -12.27 -8.07 17.92
CA GLU A 30 -12.35 -7.22 19.09
C GLU A 30 -13.80 -6.82 19.44
N PHE A 31 -14.78 -7.42 18.75
CA PHE A 31 -16.20 -7.17 18.97
C PHE A 31 -16.59 -7.57 20.41
N GLY A 32 -16.86 -6.57 21.26
CA GLY A 32 -17.23 -6.74 22.67
C GLY A 32 -16.12 -6.55 23.70
N LYS A 33 -14.89 -6.22 23.28
CA LYS A 33 -13.79 -5.84 24.19
C LYS A 33 -13.75 -4.32 24.39
N GLU A 34 -13.22 -3.86 25.52
CA GLU A 34 -13.04 -2.44 25.79
C GLU A 34 -12.11 -1.80 24.75
N PHE A 35 -12.45 -0.57 24.35
CA PHE A 35 -11.68 0.19 23.37
C PHE A 35 -10.29 0.53 23.95
N ASN A 36 -9.28 -0.28 23.62
CA ASN A 36 -7.93 -0.12 24.12
C ASN A 36 -7.03 0.57 23.08
N ARG A 37 -5.93 1.19 23.52
CA ARG A 37 -4.96 1.88 22.62
C ARG A 37 -4.36 0.95 21.56
N GLU A 38 -4.31 -0.34 21.85
CA GLU A 38 -3.79 -1.36 20.94
C GLU A 38 -4.73 -1.59 19.74
N LEU A 39 -6.06 -1.58 19.97
CA LEU A 39 -7.06 -1.64 18.91
C LEU A 39 -6.94 -0.44 17.97
N LEU A 40 -6.76 0.75 18.52
CA LEU A 40 -6.57 1.97 17.72
C LEU A 40 -5.31 1.89 16.85
N ARG A 41 -4.23 1.32 17.39
CA ARG A 41 -2.99 1.08 16.63
C ARG A 41 -3.22 0.09 15.49
N LEU A 42 -3.92 -1.02 15.74
CA LEU A 42 -4.27 -2.00 14.71
C LEU A 42 -5.16 -1.40 13.62
N LEU A 43 -6.17 -0.59 13.95
CA LEU A 43 -6.98 0.10 12.93
C LEU A 43 -6.16 1.09 12.10
N MET A 44 -5.22 1.79 12.74
CA MET A 44 -4.33 2.72 12.05
C MET A 44 -3.46 1.99 11.01
N ASP A 45 -3.08 0.74 11.27
CA ASP A 45 -2.34 -0.09 10.32
C ASP A 45 -3.11 -0.32 9.01
N GLY A 46 -4.40 -0.68 9.11
CA GLY A 46 -5.23 -0.89 7.92
C GLY A 46 -5.49 0.41 7.16
N HIS A 47 -5.69 1.53 7.87
CA HIS A 47 -5.85 2.84 7.25
C HIS A 47 -4.62 3.31 6.48
N ILE A 48 -3.41 3.01 6.97
CA ILE A 48 -2.18 3.33 6.24
C ILE A 48 -2.09 2.53 4.93
N LEU A 49 -2.48 1.26 4.92
CA LEU A 49 -2.58 0.48 3.69
C LEU A 49 -3.59 1.08 2.70
N ILE A 50 -4.77 1.48 3.18
CA ILE A 50 -5.82 2.07 2.34
C ILE A 50 -5.35 3.40 1.75
N THR A 51 -4.86 4.31 2.58
CA THR A 51 -4.43 5.65 2.13
C THR A 51 -3.28 5.57 1.13
N CYS A 52 -2.26 4.74 1.39
CA CYS A 52 -1.19 4.53 0.42
C CYS A 52 -1.70 3.92 -0.89
N GLY A 53 -2.61 2.93 -0.82
CA GLY A 53 -3.20 2.32 -2.01
C GLY A 53 -4.06 3.29 -2.84
N VAL A 54 -4.84 4.15 -2.19
CA VAL A 54 -5.65 5.19 -2.86
C VAL A 54 -4.76 6.21 -3.55
N ILE A 55 -3.69 6.67 -2.89
CA ILE A 55 -2.73 7.60 -3.50
C ILE A 55 -2.07 6.96 -4.73
N GLN A 56 -1.70 5.68 -4.64
CA GLN A 56 -1.13 4.92 -5.74
C GLN A 56 -2.07 4.82 -6.95
N ILE A 57 -3.36 4.59 -6.70
CA ILE A 57 -4.41 4.58 -7.74
C ILE A 57 -4.59 5.99 -8.32
N ALA A 58 -4.57 7.04 -7.50
CA ALA A 58 -4.69 8.42 -7.98
C ALA A 58 -3.53 8.82 -8.91
N CYS A 59 -2.33 8.27 -8.69
CA CYS A 59 -1.18 8.47 -9.57
C CYS A 59 -1.31 7.79 -10.95
N PHE A 60 -2.38 7.02 -11.21
CA PHE A 60 -2.62 6.34 -12.48
C PHE A 60 -2.54 7.28 -13.69
N THR A 61 -3.22 8.42 -13.65
CA THR A 61 -3.23 9.39 -14.76
C THR A 61 -1.84 9.97 -15.01
N GLY A 62 -1.13 10.33 -13.94
CA GLY A 62 0.21 10.90 -14.03
C GLY A 62 1.26 9.90 -14.56
N ILE A 63 1.19 8.62 -14.19
CA ILE A 63 2.07 7.58 -14.75
C ILE A 63 1.76 7.35 -16.23
N ARG A 64 0.47 7.39 -16.62
CA ARG A 64 0.07 7.24 -18.02
C ARG A 64 0.61 8.36 -18.91
N GLU A 65 0.66 9.57 -18.38
CA GLU A 65 1.14 10.78 -19.07
C GLU A 65 2.67 11.00 -18.98
N ASN A 66 3.42 10.10 -18.32
CA ASN A 66 4.86 10.28 -18.02
C ASN A 66 5.22 11.52 -17.23
N SER A 67 4.32 11.93 -16.35
CA SER A 67 4.64 13.00 -15.44
C SER A 67 5.63 12.55 -14.36
N HIS A 68 6.77 13.24 -14.26
CA HIS A 68 7.81 12.96 -13.27
C HIS A 68 7.28 12.99 -11.83
N TRP A 69 6.33 13.88 -11.52
CA TRP A 69 5.73 13.97 -10.19
C TRP A 69 5.04 12.67 -9.76
N ALA A 70 4.41 11.96 -10.70
CA ALA A 70 3.65 10.74 -10.40
C ALA A 70 4.56 9.56 -10.05
N TYR A 71 5.72 9.47 -10.72
CA TYR A 71 6.76 8.50 -10.39
C TYR A 71 7.31 8.72 -8.97
N MET A 72 7.55 9.98 -8.59
CA MET A 72 8.05 10.32 -7.25
C MET A 72 7.03 9.97 -6.16
N ILE A 73 5.77 10.37 -6.32
CA ILE A 73 4.72 10.08 -5.32
C ILE A 73 4.54 8.56 -5.19
N THR A 74 4.45 7.84 -6.31
CA THR A 74 4.27 6.39 -6.30
C THR A 74 5.46 5.69 -5.66
N GLY A 75 6.69 6.13 -5.98
CA GLY A 75 7.91 5.62 -5.37
C GLY A 75 7.96 5.84 -3.85
N ILE A 76 7.61 7.05 -3.38
CA ILE A 76 7.53 7.37 -1.95
C ILE A 76 6.49 6.48 -1.27
N THR A 77 5.29 6.33 -1.84
CA THR A 77 4.26 5.46 -1.26
C THR A 77 4.69 3.99 -1.16
N CYS A 78 5.33 3.45 -2.20
CA CYS A 78 5.93 2.11 -2.16
C CYS A 78 6.96 1.98 -1.04
N LEU A 79 7.85 2.96 -0.90
CA LEU A 79 8.88 2.95 0.12
C LEU A 79 8.30 3.04 1.53
N SER A 80 7.31 3.91 1.73
CA SER A 80 6.56 4.00 2.99
C SER A 80 5.89 2.67 3.35
N LEU A 81 5.24 2.00 2.39
CA LEU A 81 4.63 0.69 2.58
C LEU A 81 5.65 -0.40 2.94
N LEU A 82 6.84 -0.38 2.34
CA LEU A 82 7.92 -1.33 2.67
C LEU A 82 8.44 -1.13 4.10
N VAL A 83 8.69 0.13 4.49
CA VAL A 83 9.08 0.47 5.87
C VAL A 83 7.98 0.04 6.85
N TYR A 84 6.72 0.27 6.48
CA TYR A 84 5.56 -0.12 7.29
C TYR A 84 5.47 -1.63 7.49
N CYS A 85 5.61 -2.40 6.40
CA CYS A 85 5.64 -3.86 6.45
C CYS A 85 6.81 -4.38 7.30
N ALA A 86 7.96 -3.70 7.28
CA ALA A 86 9.11 -4.05 8.13
C ALA A 86 8.82 -3.79 9.62
N MET A 87 8.14 -2.70 9.96
CA MET A 87 7.74 -2.40 11.35
C MET A 87 6.72 -3.40 11.90
N ILE A 88 5.78 -3.85 11.06
CA ILE A 88 4.65 -4.73 11.45
C ILE A 88 5.00 -6.22 11.28
N TRP A 89 6.25 -6.55 10.93
CA TRP A 89 6.69 -7.92 10.65
C TRP A 89 6.32 -8.95 11.72
N LYS A 90 6.25 -8.54 12.99
CA LYS A 90 5.84 -9.43 14.10
C LYS A 90 4.34 -9.70 14.17
N PHE A 91 3.50 -8.83 13.62
CA PHE A 91 2.04 -8.90 13.72
C PHE A 91 1.37 -9.42 12.44
N LEU A 92 1.85 -9.04 11.26
CA LEU A 92 1.23 -9.43 9.98
C LEU A 92 2.30 -9.84 8.96
N LYS A 93 2.39 -11.15 8.68
CA LYS A 93 3.25 -11.69 7.62
C LYS A 93 2.62 -11.44 6.24
N SER A 94 2.43 -10.19 5.86
CA SER A 94 1.89 -9.81 4.54
C SER A 94 3.00 -9.87 3.48
N PHE A 95 3.50 -11.08 3.22
CA PHE A 95 4.51 -11.34 2.18
C PHE A 95 4.05 -10.85 0.80
N ALA A 96 2.74 -10.96 0.51
CA ALA A 96 2.18 -10.53 -0.76
C ALA A 96 2.32 -9.01 -0.98
N THR A 97 1.95 -8.17 -0.01
CA THR A 97 2.06 -6.71 -0.15
C THR A 97 3.52 -6.27 -0.24
N LEU A 98 4.42 -6.94 0.47
CA LEU A 98 5.86 -6.64 0.43
C LEU A 98 6.45 -6.95 -0.95
N ILE A 99 6.17 -8.14 -1.49
CA ILE A 99 6.64 -8.56 -2.82
C ILE A 99 6.06 -7.65 -3.90
N LEU A 100 4.76 -7.38 -3.86
CA LEU A 100 4.09 -6.53 -4.86
C LEU A 100 4.64 -5.10 -4.86
N ASN A 101 4.81 -4.47 -3.69
CA ASN A 101 5.37 -3.13 -3.60
C ASN A 101 6.87 -3.09 -3.97
N ALA A 102 7.65 -4.13 -3.64
CA ALA A 102 9.05 -4.21 -4.04
C ALA A 102 9.21 -4.35 -5.56
N VAL A 103 8.43 -5.23 -6.20
CA VAL A 103 8.44 -5.39 -7.66
C VAL A 103 7.99 -4.11 -8.36
N LEU A 104 6.95 -3.44 -7.84
CA LEU A 104 6.50 -2.17 -8.40
C LEU A 104 7.55 -1.06 -8.25
N LEU A 105 8.26 -1.00 -7.11
CA LEU A 105 9.35 -0.04 -6.90
C LEU A 105 10.51 -0.28 -7.87
N ILE A 106 10.92 -1.53 -8.08
CA ILE A 106 11.99 -1.89 -9.03
C ILE A 106 11.58 -1.51 -10.46
N THR A 107 10.36 -1.87 -10.87
CA THR A 107 9.87 -1.55 -12.22
C THR A 107 9.70 -0.04 -12.44
N LEU A 108 9.27 0.72 -11.42
CA LEU A 108 9.27 2.18 -11.45
C LEU A 108 10.68 2.74 -11.62
N ALA A 109 11.66 2.25 -10.86
CA ALA A 109 13.04 2.72 -10.95
C ALA A 109 13.65 2.44 -12.33
N VAL A 110 13.46 1.24 -12.87
CA VAL A 110 13.97 0.87 -14.21
C VAL A 110 13.38 1.77 -15.30
N VAL A 111 12.08 2.11 -15.23
CA VAL A 111 11.44 3.01 -16.20
C VAL A 111 11.82 4.47 -15.97
N PHE A 112 12.17 4.86 -14.74
CA PHE A 112 12.61 6.23 -14.46
C PHE A 112 14.02 6.53 -14.98
N PHE A 113 14.92 5.54 -14.95
CA PHE A 113 16.31 5.70 -15.40
C PHE A 113 16.54 5.44 -16.91
N ASN A 114 15.53 4.95 -17.62
CA ASN A 114 15.62 4.52 -19.02
C ASN A 114 14.70 5.37 -19.90
#